data_AF-A0A2R6CFN5-F1
#
_entry.id   AF-A0A2R6CFN5-F1
#
_cell.length_a   1.000
_cell.length_b   1.000
_cell.length_c   1.000
_cell.angle_alpha   90.00
_cell.angle_beta   90.00
_cell.angle_gamma   90.00
#
_symmetry.space_group_name_H-M   'P 1'
#
loop_
_entity.id
_entity.type
_entity.pdbx_description
1 polymer ?
#
loop_
_entity_poly.entity_id
_entity_poly.type
_entity_poly.pdbx_seq_one_letter_code
_entity_poly.pdbx_strand_id
1 'polypeptide(L)'
;MTSKVRPPSQPPAASPTARSTLSQPTAASWSRAAAVNASWISTVEQPIPADDLEGLAALSDGPLPIAADESCVTAADVPQAAGAVDVVVVKLMKCGGIRPALRQILAAKAHGLEVMIGCMTESAASIAGGCHLAPLAEYVDLDGSLLLAEDPYKGVPMPDGRIDLGAVAAGTGVAPAE
;
A
#
# COMPACT_ATOMS: atom_id res chain seq x y z
N MET A 1 48.25 8.91 12.99
CA MET A 1 46.91 8.68 13.56
C MET A 1 45.92 8.64 12.41
N THR A 2 45.62 7.46 11.88
CA THR A 2 44.60 7.27 10.82
C THR A 2 43.46 6.45 11.42
N SER A 3 42.34 7.11 11.67
CA SER A 3 41.12 6.49 12.19
C SER A 3 40.51 5.62 11.11
N LYS A 4 40.48 4.30 11.32
CA LYS A 4 39.70 3.36 10.51
C LYS A 4 38.26 3.43 10.97
N VAL A 5 37.40 4.13 10.22
CA VAL A 5 35.95 4.09 10.41
C VAL A 5 35.47 2.69 10.03
N ARG A 6 34.89 1.98 10.99
CA ARG A 6 34.26 0.67 10.81
C ARG A 6 33.05 0.85 9.87
N PRO A 7 32.86 0.02 8.84
CA PRO A 7 31.64 0.08 8.05
C PRO A 7 30.42 -0.18 8.95
N PRO A 8 29.26 0.46 8.69
CA PRO A 8 28.06 0.22 9.46
C PRO A 8 27.68 -1.27 9.38
N SER A 9 27.34 -1.84 10.52
CA SER A 9 26.84 -3.20 10.60
C SER A 9 25.59 -3.36 9.74
N GLN A 10 25.53 -4.47 9.00
CA GLN A 10 24.37 -4.89 8.22
C GLN A 10 23.09 -4.76 9.06
N PRO A 11 22.02 -4.15 8.56
CA PRO A 11 20.74 -4.15 9.26
C PRO A 11 20.24 -5.59 9.42
N PRO A 12 19.53 -5.90 10.52
CA PRO A 12 18.98 -7.24 10.72
C PRO A 12 18.04 -7.61 9.58
N ALA A 13 18.03 -8.90 9.22
CA ALA A 13 17.18 -9.43 8.16
C ALA A 13 15.70 -9.08 8.44
N ALA A 14 15.05 -8.47 7.46
CA ALA A 14 13.64 -8.13 7.52
C ALA A 14 12.78 -9.39 7.71
N SER A 15 11.81 -9.30 8.63
CA SER A 15 10.78 -10.31 8.86
C SER A 15 9.95 -10.55 7.59
N PRO A 16 9.58 -11.80 7.25
CA PRO A 16 9.04 -12.19 5.94
C PRO A 16 7.57 -11.82 5.70
N THR A 17 7.03 -10.75 6.31
CA THR A 17 5.55 -10.50 6.29
C THR A 17 5.09 -9.13 5.82
N ALA A 18 5.98 -8.19 5.50
CA ALA A 18 5.59 -6.97 4.81
C ALA A 18 6.65 -6.58 3.78
N ARG A 19 6.21 -6.42 2.54
CA ARG A 19 7.02 -6.08 1.38
C ARG A 19 6.97 -4.56 1.19
N SER A 20 8.12 -3.89 1.28
CA SER A 20 8.24 -2.43 1.17
C SER A 20 7.80 -1.91 -0.21
N THR A 21 7.01 -0.84 -0.22
CA THR A 21 6.47 -0.14 -1.40
C THR A 21 7.25 1.15 -1.65
N LEU A 22 7.34 1.60 -2.90
CA LEU A 22 7.87 2.91 -3.27
C LEU A 22 6.76 3.69 -3.96
N SER A 23 6.24 4.75 -3.32
CA SER A 23 5.32 5.69 -3.94
C SER A 23 6.10 6.82 -4.63
N GLN A 24 5.79 7.06 -5.91
CA GLN A 24 6.15 8.22 -6.74
C GLN A 24 7.61 8.73 -6.68
N PRO A 25 8.47 8.42 -7.68
CA PRO A 25 9.49 9.33 -8.15
C PRO A 25 9.00 10.12 -9.37
N THR A 26 9.28 11.43 -9.43
CA THR A 26 9.02 12.32 -10.57
C THR A 26 9.38 11.65 -11.91
N ALA A 27 8.42 11.59 -12.83
CA ALA A 27 8.37 10.77 -14.05
C ALA A 27 9.44 11.01 -15.15
N ALA A 28 10.66 11.45 -14.84
CA ALA A 28 11.58 11.94 -15.87
C ALA A 28 12.72 11.02 -16.32
N SER A 29 12.97 9.82 -15.75
CA SER A 29 14.11 9.02 -16.24
C SER A 29 14.14 7.51 -15.91
N TRP A 30 13.08 6.76 -16.22
CA TRP A 30 13.23 5.29 -16.29
C TRP A 30 13.60 4.90 -17.73
N SER A 31 14.90 4.82 -18.02
CA SER A 31 15.40 4.15 -19.22
C SER A 31 15.67 2.67 -18.90
N ARG A 32 15.52 1.79 -19.90
CA ARG A 32 15.63 0.31 -19.86
C ARG A 32 16.96 -0.26 -19.31
N ALA A 33 17.84 0.54 -18.73
CA ALA A 33 19.13 0.14 -18.17
C ALA A 33 19.43 0.73 -16.77
N ALA A 34 18.54 1.53 -16.18
CA ALA A 34 18.64 1.89 -14.77
C ALA A 34 18.04 0.77 -13.91
N ALA A 35 18.65 -0.43 -14.03
CA ALA A 35 18.41 -1.53 -13.12
C ALA A 35 18.91 -1.10 -11.74
N VAL A 36 18.02 -0.47 -10.96
CA VAL A 36 18.16 -0.49 -9.51
C VAL A 36 18.29 -1.97 -9.16
N ASN A 37 19.34 -2.32 -8.42
CA ASN A 37 19.52 -3.63 -7.81
C ASN A 37 18.46 -3.76 -6.71
N ALA A 38 17.19 -3.85 -7.12
CA ALA A 38 15.99 -3.47 -6.38
C ALA A 38 15.37 -4.67 -5.67
N SER A 39 16.19 -5.53 -5.08
CA SER A 39 15.67 -6.69 -4.33
C SER A 39 14.77 -6.30 -3.14
N TRP A 40 14.75 -5.02 -2.78
CA TRP A 40 13.94 -4.45 -1.70
C TRP A 40 12.68 -3.71 -2.19
N ILE A 41 12.49 -3.52 -3.50
CA ILE A 41 11.28 -2.91 -4.06
C ILE A 41 10.30 -4.04 -4.39
N SER A 42 9.07 -3.91 -3.92
CA SER A 42 8.08 -4.98 -4.05
C SER A 42 7.00 -4.72 -5.09
N THR A 43 6.79 -3.44 -5.44
CA THR A 43 5.74 -2.96 -6.34
C THR A 43 6.02 -1.50 -6.70
N VAL A 44 5.54 -1.06 -7.87
CA VAL A 44 5.52 0.33 -8.31
C VAL A 44 4.07 0.81 -8.38
N GLU A 45 3.72 1.81 -7.57
CA GLU A 45 2.36 2.36 -7.49
C GLU A 45 2.18 3.56 -8.41
N GLN A 46 1.14 3.50 -9.26
CA GLN A 46 0.66 4.56 -10.16
C GLN A 46 1.79 5.43 -10.78
N PRO A 47 2.72 4.86 -11.58
CA PRO A 47 3.88 5.60 -12.09
C PRO A 47 3.57 6.69 -13.12
N ILE A 48 2.35 6.71 -13.66
CA ILE A 48 1.89 7.59 -14.74
C ILE A 48 0.46 8.09 -14.46
N PRO A 49 -0.07 9.07 -15.21
CA PRO A 49 -1.42 9.60 -15.02
C PRO A 49 -2.52 8.53 -15.00
N ALA A 50 -3.56 8.78 -14.20
CA ALA A 50 -4.62 7.81 -13.90
C ALA A 50 -5.49 7.39 -15.09
N ASP A 51 -5.57 8.23 -16.11
CA ASP A 51 -6.34 8.00 -17.32
C ASP A 51 -5.56 7.22 -18.40
N ASP A 52 -4.26 6.99 -18.20
CA ASP A 52 -3.38 6.28 -19.13
C ASP A 52 -3.28 4.78 -18.81
N LEU A 53 -4.40 4.06 -18.89
CA LEU A 53 -4.42 2.60 -18.68
C LEU A 53 -3.57 1.85 -19.72
N GLU A 54 -3.46 2.36 -20.95
CA GLU A 54 -2.61 1.76 -21.99
C GLU A 54 -1.13 1.87 -21.63
N GLY A 55 -0.71 3.03 -21.12
CA GLY A 55 0.64 3.23 -20.60
C GLY A 55 0.94 2.31 -19.42
N LEU A 56 -0.02 2.06 -18.52
CA LEU A 56 0.15 1.13 -17.40
C LEU A 56 0.34 -0.31 -17.91
N ALA A 57 -0.47 -0.73 -18.87
CA ALA A 57 -0.34 -2.04 -19.51
C ALA A 57 1.03 -2.21 -20.22
N ALA A 58 1.57 -1.15 -20.81
CA ALA A 58 2.91 -1.19 -21.41
C ALA A 58 4.04 -1.34 -20.36
N LEU A 59 3.77 -1.04 -19.09
CA LEU A 59 4.72 -1.17 -17.98
C LEU A 59 4.58 -2.49 -17.21
N SER A 60 3.44 -3.18 -17.30
CA SER A 60 3.19 -4.43 -16.55
C SER A 60 4.07 -5.61 -16.97
N ASP A 61 4.67 -5.57 -18.17
CA ASP A 61 5.67 -6.55 -18.61
C ASP A 61 7.06 -6.34 -17.94
N GLY A 62 7.16 -5.38 -17.03
CA GLY A 62 8.39 -5.05 -16.29
C GLY A 62 8.76 -6.06 -15.20
N PRO A 63 9.94 -5.89 -14.57
CA PRO A 63 10.43 -6.81 -13.54
C PRO A 63 9.75 -6.66 -12.17
N LEU A 64 8.89 -5.65 -11.99
CA LEU A 64 8.21 -5.34 -10.73
C LEU A 64 6.70 -5.22 -10.98
N PRO A 65 5.85 -5.69 -10.05
CA PRO A 65 4.41 -5.54 -10.15
C PRO A 65 3.98 -4.07 -10.20
N ILE A 66 3.06 -3.74 -11.10
CA ILE A 66 2.45 -2.42 -11.21
C ILE A 66 1.15 -2.40 -10.40
N ALA A 67 1.00 -1.39 -9.54
CA ALA A 67 -0.22 -1.18 -8.75
C ALA A 67 -1.02 0.02 -9.28
N ALA A 68 -2.31 -0.18 -9.51
CA ALA A 68 -3.26 0.89 -9.81
C ALA A 68 -3.81 1.50 -8.51
N ASP A 69 -3.50 2.78 -8.26
CA ASP A 69 -4.15 3.58 -7.23
C ASP A 69 -5.22 4.48 -7.86
N GLU A 70 -4.87 5.64 -8.38
CA GLU A 70 -5.82 6.60 -8.95
C GLU A 70 -6.56 6.06 -10.18
N SER A 71 -5.99 5.09 -10.91
CA SER A 71 -6.65 4.46 -12.07
C SER A 71 -7.76 3.47 -11.68
N CYS A 72 -7.90 3.13 -10.39
CA CYS A 72 -8.89 2.17 -9.89
C CYS A 72 -9.50 2.67 -8.57
N VAL A 73 -10.62 3.39 -8.66
CA VAL A 73 -11.23 4.10 -7.53
C VAL A 73 -12.27 3.22 -6.81
N THR A 74 -13.00 2.43 -7.57
CA THR A 74 -14.12 1.60 -7.11
C THR A 74 -14.08 0.20 -7.69
N ALA A 75 -14.95 -0.69 -7.19
CA ALA A 75 -15.10 -2.04 -7.72
C ALA A 75 -15.51 -2.08 -9.21
N ALA A 76 -16.15 -1.03 -9.73
CA ALA A 76 -16.59 -0.97 -11.12
C ALA A 76 -15.41 -0.73 -12.11
N ASP A 77 -14.30 -0.19 -11.63
CA ASP A 77 -13.11 0.12 -12.43
C ASP A 77 -12.22 -1.12 -12.61
N VAL A 78 -12.32 -2.09 -11.70
CA VAL A 78 -11.48 -3.30 -11.65
C VAL A 78 -11.45 -4.08 -12.98
N PRO A 79 -12.57 -4.36 -13.66
CA PRO A 79 -12.53 -5.11 -14.92
C PRO A 79 -11.72 -4.43 -16.02
N GLN A 80 -11.68 -3.08 -16.03
CA GLN A 80 -10.88 -2.32 -16.99
C GLN A 80 -9.40 -2.30 -16.58
N ALA A 81 -9.11 -2.14 -15.28
CA ALA A 81 -7.74 -2.14 -14.76
C ALA A 81 -7.07 -3.53 -14.84
N ALA A 82 -7.83 -4.62 -14.74
CA ALA A 82 -7.29 -5.99 -14.68
C ALA A 82 -6.45 -6.40 -15.91
N GLY A 83 -6.61 -5.72 -17.04
CA GLY A 83 -5.78 -5.94 -18.23
C GLY A 83 -4.48 -5.12 -18.27
N ALA A 84 -4.25 -4.24 -17.28
CA ALA A 84 -3.20 -3.23 -17.32
C ALA A 84 -2.28 -3.23 -16.10
N VAL A 85 -2.66 -3.89 -14.99
CA VAL A 85 -1.91 -3.87 -13.73
C VAL A 85 -1.93 -5.24 -13.04
N ASP A 86 -1.02 -5.42 -12.08
CA ASP A 86 -0.89 -6.64 -11.28
C ASP A 86 -1.59 -6.51 -9.91
N VAL A 87 -1.64 -5.29 -9.36
CA VAL A 87 -2.16 -4.99 -8.02
C VAL A 87 -3.19 -3.87 -8.09
N VAL A 88 -4.26 -3.97 -7.29
CA VAL A 88 -5.19 -2.84 -7.06
C VAL A 88 -4.99 -2.30 -5.65
N VAL A 89 -4.80 -0.98 -5.55
CA VAL A 89 -4.74 -0.26 -4.26
C VAL A 89 -6.15 0.16 -3.86
N VAL A 90 -6.66 -0.46 -2.79
CA VAL A 90 -7.98 -0.19 -2.21
C VAL A 90 -7.83 0.76 -1.04
N LYS A 91 -8.35 1.99 -1.19
CA LYS A 91 -8.38 3.01 -0.13
C LYS A 91 -9.84 3.30 0.25
N LEU A 92 -10.14 3.34 1.54
CA LEU A 92 -11.52 3.60 2.01
C LEU A 92 -12.03 4.96 1.49
N MET A 93 -11.16 5.97 1.46
CA MET A 93 -11.49 7.32 1.03
C MET A 93 -11.71 7.45 -0.48
N LYS A 94 -11.19 6.52 -1.29
CA LYS A 94 -11.48 6.47 -2.72
C LYS A 94 -12.83 5.82 -3.00
N CYS A 95 -13.06 4.63 -2.43
CA CYS A 95 -14.20 3.80 -2.78
C CYS A 95 -15.47 4.12 -1.98
N GLY A 96 -15.38 4.94 -0.92
CA GLY A 96 -16.54 5.33 -0.10
C GLY A 96 -16.80 4.42 1.10
N GLY A 97 -15.73 3.88 1.71
CA GLY A 97 -15.77 3.16 2.98
C GLY A 97 -15.67 1.63 2.89
N ILE A 98 -15.92 0.95 4.00
CA ILE A 98 -15.59 -0.49 4.19
C ILE A 98 -16.38 -1.41 3.25
N ARG A 99 -17.68 -1.14 3.05
CA ARG A 99 -18.52 -2.01 2.21
C ARG A 99 -18.12 -1.92 0.73
N PRO A 100 -17.93 -0.73 0.13
CA PRO A 100 -17.33 -0.62 -1.20
C PRO A 100 -15.93 -1.22 -1.30
N ALA A 101 -15.07 -1.00 -0.30
CA ALA A 101 -13.72 -1.57 -0.28
C ALA A 101 -13.75 -3.09 -0.36
N LEU A 102 -14.58 -3.76 0.45
CA LEU A 102 -14.73 -5.21 0.39
C LEU A 102 -15.20 -5.69 -1.00
N ARG A 103 -16.10 -4.95 -1.67
CA ARG A 103 -16.50 -5.30 -3.05
C ARG A 103 -15.34 -5.15 -4.03
N GLN A 104 -14.53 -4.11 -3.90
CA GLN A 104 -13.37 -3.89 -4.76
C GLN A 104 -12.30 -4.96 -4.56
N ILE A 105 -12.02 -5.35 -3.31
CA ILE A 105 -11.12 -6.45 -2.96
C ILE A 105 -11.59 -7.76 -3.62
N LEU A 106 -12.87 -8.10 -3.45
CA LEU A 106 -13.42 -9.34 -4.01
C LEU A 106 -13.42 -9.31 -5.54
N ALA A 107 -13.70 -8.17 -6.17
CA ALA A 107 -13.60 -8.00 -7.61
C ALA A 107 -12.15 -8.19 -8.10
N ALA A 108 -11.17 -7.55 -7.46
CA ALA A 108 -9.76 -7.67 -7.83
C ALA A 108 -9.30 -9.14 -7.77
N LYS A 109 -9.61 -9.84 -6.68
CA LYS A 109 -9.29 -11.27 -6.54
C LYS A 109 -10.00 -12.14 -7.57
N ALA A 110 -11.24 -11.85 -7.91
CA ALA A 110 -11.97 -12.57 -8.97
C ALA A 110 -11.35 -12.38 -10.36
N HIS A 111 -10.64 -11.28 -10.57
CA HIS A 111 -9.87 -11.00 -11.78
C HIS A 111 -8.41 -11.48 -11.71
N GLY A 112 -8.01 -12.18 -10.63
CA GLY A 112 -6.65 -12.70 -10.47
C GLY A 112 -5.61 -11.64 -10.07
N LEU A 113 -6.05 -10.45 -9.65
CA LEU A 113 -5.20 -9.37 -9.19
C LEU A 113 -4.86 -9.53 -7.71
N GLU A 114 -3.67 -9.09 -7.32
CA GLU A 114 -3.31 -8.88 -5.93
C GLU A 114 -3.91 -7.59 -5.39
N VAL A 115 -3.96 -7.45 -4.07
CA VAL A 115 -4.59 -6.33 -3.38
C VAL A 115 -3.60 -5.67 -2.43
N MET A 116 -3.57 -4.34 -2.48
CA MET A 116 -2.98 -3.50 -1.45
C MET A 116 -4.10 -2.74 -0.73
N ILE A 117 -4.13 -2.77 0.60
CA ILE A 117 -4.94 -1.82 1.38
C ILE A 117 -4.10 -0.57 1.61
N GLY A 118 -4.53 0.56 1.07
CA GLY A 118 -3.87 1.85 1.23
C GLY A 118 -4.67 2.82 2.12
N CYS A 119 -4.04 3.93 2.48
CA CYS A 119 -4.70 5.07 3.11
C CYS A 119 -4.38 6.40 2.41
N MET A 120 -5.09 7.46 2.82
CA MET A 120 -4.63 8.84 2.67
C MET A 120 -3.87 9.26 3.94
N THR A 121 -3.41 10.51 4.01
CA THR A 121 -3.08 11.12 5.30
C THR A 121 -4.37 11.35 6.09
N GLU A 122 -4.69 10.43 6.99
CA GLU A 122 -5.97 10.35 7.68
C GLU A 122 -5.82 9.84 9.11
N SER A 123 -6.79 10.16 9.98
CA SER A 123 -6.75 9.76 11.39
C SER A 123 -6.85 8.25 11.59
N ALA A 124 -6.41 7.79 12.76
CA ALA A 124 -6.50 6.43 13.24
C ALA A 124 -7.93 5.86 13.20
N ALA A 125 -8.95 6.74 13.27
CA ALA A 125 -10.35 6.36 13.09
C ALA A 125 -10.64 5.74 11.71
N SER A 126 -10.05 6.28 10.64
CA SER A 126 -10.17 5.73 9.30
C SER A 126 -9.25 4.53 9.10
N ILE A 127 -7.98 4.67 9.52
CA ILE A 127 -6.95 3.63 9.39
C ILE A 127 -7.43 2.30 9.98
N ALA A 128 -8.11 2.33 11.13
CA ALA A 128 -8.67 1.14 11.76
C ALA A 128 -9.59 0.35 10.82
N GLY A 129 -10.41 1.03 10.00
CA GLY A 129 -11.25 0.37 9.01
C GLY A 129 -10.44 -0.40 7.96
N GLY A 130 -9.31 0.17 7.51
CA GLY A 130 -8.34 -0.50 6.65
C GLY A 130 -7.69 -1.70 7.33
N CYS A 131 -7.33 -1.58 8.61
CA CYS A 131 -6.72 -2.66 9.38
C CYS A 131 -7.61 -3.91 9.44
N HIS A 132 -8.93 -3.74 9.58
CA HIS A 132 -9.87 -4.87 9.59
C HIS A 132 -9.99 -5.55 8.22
N LEU A 133 -9.60 -4.90 7.12
CA LEU A 133 -9.56 -5.47 5.78
C LEU A 133 -8.18 -6.05 5.42
N ALA A 134 -7.12 -5.70 6.15
CA ALA A 134 -5.75 -6.14 5.89
C ALA A 134 -5.58 -7.67 5.74
N PRO A 135 -6.30 -8.55 6.47
CA PRO A 135 -6.20 -10.00 6.26
C PRO A 135 -6.62 -10.48 4.86
N LEU A 136 -7.27 -9.63 4.06
CA LEU A 136 -7.70 -9.93 2.70
C LEU A 136 -6.73 -9.40 1.63
N ALA A 137 -5.57 -8.87 2.02
CA ALA A 137 -4.63 -8.22 1.12
C ALA A 137 -3.22 -8.79 1.23
N GLU A 138 -2.48 -8.66 0.13
CA GLU A 138 -1.09 -9.05 0.00
C GLU A 138 -0.15 -7.94 0.49
N TYR A 139 -0.59 -6.69 0.40
CA TYR A 139 0.14 -5.50 0.81
C TYR A 139 -0.72 -4.60 1.69
N VAL A 140 -0.07 -3.85 2.58
CA VAL A 140 -0.73 -2.91 3.48
C VAL A 140 0.13 -1.66 3.59
N ASP A 141 -0.48 -0.53 3.27
CA ASP A 141 0.04 0.83 3.44
C ASP A 141 -0.98 1.62 4.28
N LEU A 142 -0.77 1.61 5.60
CA LEU A 142 -1.71 2.15 6.60
C LEU A 142 -0.99 3.04 7.62
N ASP A 143 -0.05 3.84 7.14
CA ASP A 143 0.79 4.73 7.96
C ASP A 143 0.25 6.16 8.07
N GLY A 144 -0.85 6.49 7.39
CA GLY A 144 -1.37 7.85 7.24
C GLY A 144 -1.62 8.60 8.55
N SER A 145 -1.99 7.91 9.62
CA SER A 145 -2.17 8.51 10.95
C SER A 145 -0.86 8.91 11.62
N LEU A 146 0.26 8.25 11.28
CA LEU A 146 1.59 8.57 11.79
C LEU A 146 2.13 9.89 11.23
N LEU A 147 1.54 10.37 10.14
CA LEU A 147 1.90 11.63 9.48
C LEU A 147 1.18 12.84 10.09
N LEU A 148 0.24 12.63 11.01
CA LEU A 148 -0.48 13.71 11.68
C LEU A 148 0.36 14.26 12.85
N ALA A 149 0.38 15.59 12.98
CA ALA A 149 1.02 16.23 14.14
C ALA A 149 0.31 15.85 15.46
N GLU A 150 -1.03 15.77 15.40
CA GLU A 150 -1.90 15.34 16.48
C GLU A 150 -3.06 14.54 15.88
N ASP A 151 -3.32 13.34 16.43
CA ASP A 151 -4.46 12.52 16.06
C ASP A 151 -5.45 12.47 17.24
N PRO A 152 -6.71 12.91 17.06
CA PRO A 152 -7.71 12.87 18.12
C PRO A 152 -8.20 11.46 18.46
N TYR A 153 -7.66 10.42 17.80
CA TYR A 153 -8.04 9.03 18.00
C TYR A 153 -6.82 8.13 18.28
N LYS A 154 -7.03 7.16 19.17
CA LYS A 154 -6.20 5.96 19.32
C LYS A 154 -6.81 4.86 18.44
N GLY A 155 -6.00 4.23 17.59
CA GLY A 155 -6.43 3.19 16.65
C GLY A 155 -6.02 1.78 17.05
N VAL A 156 -6.05 0.86 16.07
CA VAL A 156 -5.56 -0.51 16.22
C VAL A 156 -4.06 -0.49 16.56
N PRO A 157 -3.60 -1.23 17.59
CA PRO A 157 -2.18 -1.28 17.93
C PRO A 157 -1.33 -1.84 16.79
N MET A 158 -0.16 -1.22 16.56
CA MET A 158 0.79 -1.64 15.53
C MET A 158 2.23 -1.79 16.04
N PRO A 159 2.49 -2.62 17.06
CA PRO A 159 3.85 -2.83 17.56
C PRO A 159 4.77 -3.33 16.43
N ASP A 160 5.93 -2.69 16.26
CA ASP A 160 6.92 -3.01 15.23
C ASP A 160 6.34 -3.06 13.80
N GLY A 161 5.33 -2.23 13.52
CA GLY A 161 4.68 -2.15 12.21
C GLY A 161 3.73 -3.31 11.91
N ARG A 162 3.34 -4.11 12.90
CA ARG A 162 2.41 -5.25 12.73
C ARG A 162 1.04 -4.90 13.29
N ILE A 163 0.01 -4.95 12.45
CA ILE A 163 -1.38 -4.76 12.88
C ILE A 163 -1.79 -5.87 13.86
N ASP A 164 -2.18 -5.49 15.08
CA ASP A 164 -2.66 -6.41 16.11
C ASP A 164 -4.18 -6.30 16.28
N LEU A 165 -4.92 -7.06 15.46
CA LEU A 165 -6.37 -7.20 15.60
C LEU A 165 -6.78 -8.04 16.82
N GLY A 166 -5.87 -8.83 17.40
CA GLY A 166 -6.14 -9.64 18.59
C GLY A 166 -6.30 -8.80 19.86
N ALA A 167 -5.69 -7.62 19.89
CA ALA A 167 -5.87 -6.62 20.94
C ALA A 167 -7.19 -5.83 20.83
N VAL A 168 -7.94 -5.96 19.72
CA VAL A 168 -9.21 -5.25 19.51
C VAL A 168 -10.35 -6.02 20.16
N ALA A 169 -10.92 -5.48 21.24
CA ALA A 169 -12.00 -6.14 21.98
C ALA A 169 -13.37 -6.11 21.27
N ALA A 170 -13.73 -4.99 20.65
CA ALA A 170 -15.01 -4.81 19.95
C ALA A 170 -14.98 -3.65 18.95
N GLY A 171 -15.89 -3.68 17.98
CA GLY A 171 -16.04 -2.62 16.97
C GLY A 171 -14.78 -2.45 16.12
N THR A 172 -14.43 -1.21 15.80
CA THR A 172 -13.21 -0.90 15.04
C THR A 172 -11.95 -0.91 15.91
N GLY A 173 -12.08 -0.88 17.24
CA GLY A 173 -10.95 -0.69 18.16
C GLY A 173 -10.52 0.77 18.34
N VAL A 174 -11.24 1.72 17.73
CA VAL A 174 -10.94 3.16 17.83
C VAL A 174 -11.49 3.74 19.13
N ALA A 175 -10.70 4.58 19.79
CA ALA A 175 -11.11 5.38 20.95
C ALA A 175 -10.61 6.82 20.82
N PRO A 176 -11.21 7.81 21.50
CA PRO A 176 -10.65 9.15 21.58
C PRO A 176 -9.23 9.13 22.19
N ALA A 177 -8.35 9.98 21.67
CA ALA A 177 -7.11 10.32 22.35
C ALA A 177 -7.44 11.12 23.63
N GLU A 178 -6.67 10.91 24.69
CA GLU A 178 -6.83 11.59 25.98
C GLU A 178 -6.13 12.95 25.98
#